data_AF-A0A6H5HCV8-F1
#
_entry.id   AF-A0A6H5HCV8-F1
#
_cell.length_a   1.000
_cell.length_b   1.000
_cell.length_c   1.000
_cell.angle_alpha   90.00
_cell.angle_beta   90.00
_cell.angle_gamma   90.00
#
_symmetry.space_group_name_H-M   'P 1'
#
loop_
_entity.id
_entity.type
_entity.pdbx_description
1 polymer ?
#
loop_
_entity_poly.entity_id
_entity_poly.type
_entity_poly.pdbx_seq_one_letter_code
_entity_poly.pdbx_strand_id
1 'polypeptide(L)'
;MYGEASVGGPQHVPPGWDDWVGLVGNSRYYNYTLSINGTPFHHKDQYLTNVLSSYALDFLDRQTLYGGDSPFLMVIAPPAPHQPFTPEPKYKGAFRQKAVPREPHFNRANNSDKHWLVRMQPSPLPLKTIALLDHFYASRWETLLSVDDLVKEVVEKLRSAALLDETYIIFTSDNGFHLGQFSMPWDKRQPYEFDTRVPFMMRGPGIGKKSLSKSPVALVDIFPTLLQIAGLESRPTDGRSIIPIAPTGNRTLIFEYKGEGSFQVDHSCPWDDLNLSHCSAEACCKCQDVTNNTYSCIRSIADPWVDFLYCRFEDNESWGEVYNMTEDPYQLNNLYPLMDSREKQYYDSLLPQ
;
A
#
# COMPACT_ATOMS: atom_id res chain seq x y z
N MET A 1 9.65 -14.47 -2.68
CA MET A 1 9.46 -13.30 -3.59
C MET A 1 9.55 -13.75 -5.05
N TYR A 2 9.03 -12.95 -6.01
CA TYR A 2 9.13 -13.30 -7.44
C TYR A 2 10.58 -13.49 -7.87
N GLY A 3 10.83 -14.50 -8.70
CA GLY A 3 12.17 -14.85 -9.17
C GLY A 3 12.98 -15.75 -8.23
N GLU A 4 12.47 -16.09 -7.04
CA GLU A 4 13.06 -17.15 -6.20
C GLU A 4 12.76 -18.54 -6.79
N ALA A 5 13.68 -19.49 -6.55
CA ALA A 5 13.54 -20.86 -7.05
C ALA A 5 12.26 -21.57 -6.57
N SER A 6 11.81 -21.27 -5.35
CA SER A 6 10.58 -21.82 -4.74
C SER A 6 9.30 -21.46 -5.50
N VAL A 7 9.32 -20.38 -6.28
CA VAL A 7 8.19 -19.91 -7.10
C VAL A 7 8.49 -19.96 -8.60
N GLY A 8 9.44 -20.81 -9.01
CA GLY A 8 9.76 -21.06 -10.42
C GLY A 8 10.90 -20.21 -10.99
N GLY A 9 11.56 -19.39 -10.18
CA GLY A 9 12.70 -18.58 -10.61
C GLY A 9 12.31 -17.44 -11.55
N PRO A 10 13.29 -16.69 -12.10
CA PRO A 10 13.01 -15.61 -13.05
C PRO A 10 12.44 -16.13 -14.39
N GLN A 11 12.50 -17.42 -14.66
CA GLN A 11 11.92 -18.02 -15.88
C GLN A 11 10.40 -18.15 -15.82
N HIS A 12 9.81 -18.07 -14.63
CA HIS A 12 8.38 -18.15 -14.47
C HIS A 12 7.71 -16.86 -14.96
N VAL A 13 6.85 -17.00 -15.98
CA VAL A 13 5.89 -15.97 -16.41
C VAL A 13 4.54 -16.31 -15.79
N PRO A 14 3.94 -15.42 -14.98
CA PRO A 14 2.63 -15.67 -14.42
C PRO A 14 1.58 -15.87 -15.53
N PRO A 15 0.63 -16.81 -15.38
CA PRO A 15 -0.39 -17.06 -16.38
C PRO A 15 -1.30 -15.83 -16.57
N GLY A 16 -1.78 -15.62 -17.79
CA GLY A 16 -2.70 -14.53 -18.15
C GLY A 16 -2.03 -13.23 -18.60
N TRP A 17 -0.71 -13.22 -18.77
CA TRP A 17 0.06 -12.08 -19.28
C TRP A 17 0.66 -12.42 -20.66
N ASP A 18 0.34 -11.61 -21.67
CA ASP A 18 0.95 -11.70 -23.01
C ASP A 18 2.37 -11.10 -23.03
N ASP A 19 2.65 -10.15 -22.14
CA ASP A 19 3.95 -9.50 -21.96
C ASP A 19 4.23 -9.31 -20.46
N TRP A 20 5.44 -9.63 -20.03
CA TRP A 20 5.83 -9.66 -18.62
C TRP A 20 7.23 -9.07 -18.40
N VAL A 21 7.28 -8.06 -17.53
CA VAL A 21 8.52 -7.43 -17.03
C VAL A 21 8.48 -7.44 -15.50
N GLY A 22 9.05 -8.48 -14.89
CA GLY A 22 8.99 -8.69 -13.43
C GLY A 22 10.32 -8.40 -12.73
N LEU A 23 10.31 -7.56 -11.69
CA LEU A 23 11.47 -7.34 -10.83
C LEU A 23 11.79 -8.60 -10.01
N VAL A 24 13.00 -9.15 -10.17
CA VAL A 24 13.47 -10.31 -9.40
C VAL A 24 13.86 -9.89 -7.99
N GLY A 25 13.28 -10.54 -6.98
CA GLY A 25 13.55 -10.28 -5.57
C GLY A 25 12.72 -9.12 -5.01
N ASN A 26 13.35 -8.31 -4.15
CA ASN A 26 12.70 -7.18 -3.47
C ASN A 26 13.00 -5.84 -4.16
N SER A 27 12.28 -4.80 -3.76
CA SER A 27 12.42 -3.41 -4.19
C SER A 27 13.87 -2.92 -4.17
N ARG A 28 14.37 -2.50 -5.34
CA ARG A 28 15.67 -1.85 -5.54
C ARG A 28 15.56 -0.86 -6.70
N TYR A 29 16.44 0.14 -6.72
CA TYR A 29 16.42 1.20 -7.74
C TYR A 29 17.56 1.07 -8.77
N TYR A 30 18.63 0.38 -8.41
CA TYR A 30 19.82 0.10 -9.23
C TYR A 30 20.30 -1.32 -8.93
N ASN A 31 21.18 -1.86 -9.78
CA ASN A 31 21.76 -3.19 -9.60
C ASN A 31 20.70 -4.27 -9.32
N TYR A 32 19.76 -4.39 -10.26
CA TYR A 32 18.61 -5.29 -10.19
C TYR A 32 18.56 -6.19 -11.43
N THR A 33 17.71 -7.21 -11.37
CA THR A 33 17.43 -8.09 -12.50
C THR A 33 15.94 -8.03 -12.80
N LEU A 34 15.60 -7.89 -14.08
CA LEU A 34 14.23 -8.03 -14.56
C LEU A 34 14.10 -9.37 -15.28
N SER A 35 13.01 -10.10 -15.02
CA SER A 35 12.56 -11.15 -15.94
C SER A 35 11.75 -10.49 -17.05
N ILE A 36 12.23 -10.62 -18.28
CA ILE A 36 11.54 -10.15 -19.47
C ILE A 36 11.06 -11.38 -20.21
N ASN A 37 9.75 -11.66 -20.12
CA ASN A 37 9.12 -12.83 -20.71
C ASN A 37 9.85 -14.15 -20.38
N GLY A 38 10.24 -14.30 -19.10
CA GLY A 38 10.95 -15.49 -18.60
C GLY A 38 12.47 -15.47 -18.85
N THR A 39 13.01 -14.40 -19.43
CA THR A 39 14.46 -14.27 -19.63
C THR A 39 15.02 -13.23 -18.65
N PRO A 40 15.95 -13.59 -17.74
CA PRO A 40 16.53 -12.63 -16.81
C PRO A 40 17.54 -11.70 -17.48
N PHE A 41 17.37 -10.39 -17.29
CA PHE A 41 18.30 -9.35 -17.73
C PHE A 41 18.76 -8.51 -16.55
N HIS A 42 20.08 -8.36 -16.42
CA HIS A 42 20.68 -7.62 -15.32
C HIS A 42 20.94 -6.16 -15.72
N HIS A 43 20.48 -5.23 -14.87
CA HIS A 43 20.66 -3.79 -15.04
C HIS A 43 21.49 -3.26 -13.88
N LYS A 44 22.68 -2.73 -14.20
CA LYS A 44 23.60 -2.22 -13.19
C LYS A 44 23.31 -0.76 -12.84
N ASP A 45 23.38 0.12 -13.84
CA ASP A 45 23.46 1.57 -13.63
C ASP A 45 22.19 2.34 -14.07
N GLN A 46 21.20 1.64 -14.61
CA GLN A 46 19.92 2.24 -15.02
C GLN A 46 18.97 2.32 -13.84
N TYR A 47 18.23 3.43 -13.73
CA TYR A 47 17.22 3.61 -12.68
C TYR A 47 15.95 2.84 -13.04
N LEU A 48 15.48 1.98 -12.13
CA LEU A 48 14.40 1.02 -12.41
C LEU A 48 13.14 1.67 -12.96
N THR A 49 12.66 2.76 -12.35
CA THR A 49 11.42 3.42 -12.80
C THR A 49 11.51 3.91 -14.25
N ASN A 50 12.69 4.38 -14.69
CA ASN A 50 12.89 4.84 -16.07
C ASN A 50 12.90 3.66 -17.05
N VAL A 51 13.46 2.52 -16.65
CA VAL A 51 13.43 1.29 -17.44
C VAL A 51 11.99 0.79 -17.57
N LEU A 52 11.22 0.77 -16.47
CA LEU A 52 9.79 0.41 -16.51
C LEU A 52 8.97 1.38 -17.37
N SER A 53 9.24 2.70 -17.31
CA SER A 53 8.61 3.68 -18.20
C SER A 53 8.89 3.35 -19.67
N SER A 54 10.14 3.03 -19.99
CA SER A 54 10.54 2.65 -21.36
C SER A 54 9.78 1.43 -21.88
N TYR A 55 9.60 0.39 -21.06
CA TYR A 55 8.80 -0.79 -21.42
C TYR A 55 7.31 -0.46 -21.61
N ALA A 56 6.75 0.39 -20.75
CA ALA A 56 5.35 0.82 -20.88
C ALA A 56 5.12 1.62 -22.17
N LEU A 57 6.04 2.53 -22.51
CA LEU A 57 5.96 3.31 -23.74
C LEU A 57 6.12 2.45 -25.00
N ASP A 58 7.07 1.50 -24.99
CA ASP A 58 7.24 0.52 -26.07
C ASP A 58 6.01 -0.36 -26.26
N PHE A 59 5.38 -0.81 -25.16
CA PHE A 59 4.12 -1.55 -25.22
C PHE A 59 3.03 -0.74 -25.92
N LEU A 60 2.85 0.53 -25.57
CA LEU A 60 1.87 1.42 -26.21
C LEU A 60 2.21 1.70 -27.68
N ASP A 61 3.49 1.79 -28.03
CA ASP A 61 3.94 1.88 -29.43
C ASP A 61 3.53 0.64 -30.22
N ARG A 62 3.84 -0.56 -29.71
CA ARG A 62 3.44 -1.83 -30.34
C ARG A 62 1.94 -1.97 -30.45
N GLN A 63 1.19 -1.58 -29.41
CA GLN A 63 -0.26 -1.59 -29.43
C GLN A 63 -0.80 -0.68 -30.54
N THR A 64 -0.25 0.53 -30.69
CA THR A 64 -0.68 1.49 -31.71
C THR A 64 -0.32 1.03 -33.13
N LEU A 65 0.86 0.42 -33.31
CA LEU A 65 1.36 0.02 -34.62
C LEU A 65 0.81 -1.33 -35.11
N TYR A 66 0.58 -2.27 -34.19
CA TYR A 66 0.31 -3.67 -34.51
C TYR A 66 -0.92 -4.25 -33.81
N GLY A 67 -1.50 -3.58 -32.81
CA GLY A 67 -2.61 -4.09 -32.01
C GLY A 67 -3.97 -4.06 -32.70
N GLY A 68 -4.11 -3.25 -33.76
CA GLY A 68 -5.39 -3.02 -34.43
C GLY A 68 -6.44 -2.53 -33.44
N ASP A 69 -7.64 -3.12 -33.49
CA ASP A 69 -8.74 -2.79 -32.57
C ASP A 69 -8.74 -3.62 -31.27
N SER A 70 -7.69 -4.42 -31.01
CA SER A 70 -7.64 -5.26 -29.80
C SER A 70 -7.53 -4.38 -28.54
N PRO A 71 -8.34 -4.60 -27.49
CA PRO A 71 -8.16 -3.89 -26.23
C PRO A 71 -6.90 -4.37 -25.51
N PHE A 72 -6.39 -3.56 -24.58
CA PHE A 72 -5.26 -3.93 -23.73
C PHE A 72 -5.56 -3.72 -22.24
N LEU A 73 -4.89 -4.50 -21.41
CA LEU A 73 -4.71 -4.24 -19.98
C LEU A 73 -3.21 -4.10 -19.72
N MET A 74 -2.80 -2.96 -19.16
CA MET A 74 -1.41 -2.71 -18.79
C MET A 74 -1.35 -2.35 -17.31
N VAL A 75 -0.52 -3.07 -16.54
CA VAL A 75 -0.27 -2.79 -15.13
C VAL A 75 1.18 -2.36 -14.96
N ILE A 76 1.38 -1.13 -14.50
CA ILE A 76 2.71 -0.56 -14.25
C ILE A 76 2.85 -0.35 -12.75
N ALA A 77 3.68 -1.18 -12.12
CA ALA A 77 3.87 -1.19 -10.66
C ALA A 77 5.34 -0.96 -10.29
N PRO A 78 5.85 0.28 -10.41
CA PRO A 78 7.21 0.59 -9.96
C PRO A 78 7.29 0.41 -8.43
N PRO A 79 8.42 -0.08 -7.87
CA PRO A 79 8.55 -0.25 -6.43
C PRO A 79 8.68 1.07 -5.67
N ALA A 80 8.78 2.21 -6.37
CA ALA A 80 8.83 3.52 -5.74
C ALA A 80 7.52 3.84 -4.99
N PRO A 81 7.56 4.36 -3.74
CA PRO A 81 8.72 4.81 -2.98
C PRO A 81 9.05 3.84 -1.84
N HIS A 82 9.19 2.54 -2.11
CA HIS A 82 9.62 1.57 -1.11
C HIS A 82 11.07 1.81 -0.67
N GLN A 83 11.45 1.32 0.51
CA GLN A 83 12.84 1.31 0.98
C GLN A 83 13.74 0.65 -0.08
N PRO A 84 14.94 1.18 -0.41
CA PRO A 84 15.73 2.19 0.31
C PRO A 84 15.43 3.67 0.05
N PHE A 85 14.29 4.02 -0.56
CA PHE A 85 13.90 5.42 -0.83
C PHE A 85 14.95 6.20 -1.65
N THR A 86 15.64 5.51 -2.57
CA THR A 86 16.70 6.13 -3.37
C THR A 86 16.09 6.91 -4.53
N PRO A 87 16.12 8.26 -4.52
CA PRO A 87 15.60 9.02 -5.64
C PRO A 87 16.52 8.93 -6.86
N GLU A 88 15.95 9.17 -8.05
CA GLU A 88 16.75 9.41 -9.24
C GLU A 88 17.65 10.65 -9.03
N PRO A 89 18.91 10.64 -9.51
CA PRO A 89 19.89 11.70 -9.23
C PRO A 89 19.39 13.13 -9.50
N LYS A 90 18.57 13.34 -10.55
CA LYS A 90 18.01 14.65 -10.89
C LYS A 90 17.03 15.20 -9.86
N TYR A 91 16.44 14.33 -9.04
CA TYR A 91 15.46 14.67 -8.00
C TYR A 91 16.06 14.73 -6.59
N LYS A 92 17.31 14.30 -6.43
CA LYS A 92 17.99 14.31 -5.14
C LYS A 92 18.05 15.72 -4.57
N GLY A 93 17.36 15.92 -3.46
CA GLY A 93 17.29 17.17 -2.74
C GLY A 93 16.16 18.12 -3.15
N ALA A 94 15.26 17.73 -4.05
CA ALA A 94 14.11 18.54 -4.43
C ALA A 94 13.18 18.85 -3.24
N PHE A 95 13.19 17.98 -2.20
CA PHE A 95 12.31 18.09 -1.05
C PHE A 95 13.04 18.04 0.30
N ARG A 96 14.32 18.46 0.38
CA ARG A 96 15.10 18.42 1.64
C ARG A 96 14.44 19.10 2.84
N GLN A 97 13.56 20.06 2.61
CA GLN A 97 12.86 20.80 3.66
C GLN A 97 11.52 20.17 4.06
N LYS A 98 11.06 19.13 3.35
CA LYS A 98 9.86 18.38 3.73
C LYS A 98 10.20 17.52 4.94
N ALA A 99 9.30 17.51 5.91
CA ALA A 99 9.37 16.73 7.13
C ALA A 99 8.06 15.96 7.29
N VAL A 100 8.08 14.87 8.06
CA VAL A 100 6.84 14.15 8.35
C VAL A 100 5.89 15.10 9.07
N PRO A 101 4.60 15.17 8.66
CA PRO A 101 3.59 15.90 9.41
C PRO A 101 3.58 15.51 10.88
N ARG A 102 3.66 16.50 11.76
CA ARG A 102 3.60 16.32 13.22
C ARG A 102 2.16 16.27 13.70
N GLU A 103 1.40 15.33 13.13
CA GLU A 103 -0.01 15.12 13.45
C GLU A 103 -0.20 14.67 14.91
N PRO A 104 -1.41 14.74 15.49
CA PRO A 104 -1.63 14.43 16.91
C PRO A 104 -1.14 13.06 17.39
N HIS A 105 -1.15 12.04 16.52
CA HIS A 105 -0.62 10.71 16.79
C HIS A 105 0.90 10.57 16.55
N PHE A 106 1.58 11.61 16.06
CA PHE A 106 3.00 11.55 15.75
C PHE A 106 3.85 11.45 17.04
N ASN A 107 4.74 10.47 17.06
CA ASN A 107 5.70 10.20 18.12
C ASN A 107 5.10 10.12 19.53
N ARG A 108 3.89 9.56 19.63
CA ARG A 108 3.19 9.36 20.88
C ARG A 108 2.37 8.07 20.83
N ALA A 109 2.87 6.99 21.42
CA ALA A 109 2.01 5.88 21.81
C ALA A 109 1.43 6.17 23.20
N ASN A 110 0.10 6.10 23.36
CA ASN A 110 -0.49 5.97 24.69
C ASN A 110 -0.24 4.52 25.18
N ASN A 111 0.36 4.37 26.36
CA ASN A 111 0.86 3.08 26.86
C ASN A 111 -0.23 2.05 27.22
N SER A 112 -1.52 2.41 27.15
CA SER A 112 -2.63 1.50 27.47
C SER A 112 -3.65 1.32 26.34
N ASP A 113 -3.49 2.01 25.21
CA ASP A 113 -4.57 2.21 24.23
C ASP A 113 -4.32 1.53 22.86
N LYS A 114 -3.21 0.79 22.76
CA LYS A 114 -2.73 0.21 21.51
C LYS A 114 -2.23 -1.21 21.75
N HIS A 115 -2.23 -2.06 20.72
CA HIS A 115 -1.63 -3.39 20.76
C HIS A 115 -0.17 -3.31 21.27
N TRP A 116 0.28 -4.33 22.00
CA TRP A 116 1.53 -4.27 22.76
C TRP A 116 2.76 -4.00 21.86
N LEU A 117 2.75 -4.47 20.61
CA LEU A 117 3.80 -4.20 19.62
C LEU A 117 4.01 -2.68 19.44
N VAL A 118 2.92 -1.94 19.24
CA VAL A 118 2.94 -0.49 19.04
C VAL A 118 3.48 0.24 20.29
N ARG A 119 3.24 -0.34 21.47
CA ARG A 119 3.69 0.19 22.76
C ARG A 119 5.15 -0.12 23.09
N MET A 120 5.86 -0.90 22.28
CA MET A 120 7.27 -1.19 22.49
C MET A 120 8.08 0.10 22.68
N GLN A 121 9.05 0.05 23.59
CA GLN A 121 9.98 1.15 23.83
C GLN A 121 11.05 1.22 22.72
N PRO A 122 11.58 2.42 22.41
CA PRO A 122 11.28 3.71 23.04
C PRO A 122 9.95 4.32 22.54
N SER A 123 9.17 4.88 23.46
CA SER A 123 8.05 5.77 23.16
C SER A 123 8.06 6.91 24.18
N PRO A 124 8.33 8.18 23.79
CA PRO A 124 8.56 8.65 22.41
C PRO A 124 9.90 8.17 21.81
N LEU A 125 9.97 8.15 20.48
CA LEU A 125 11.21 7.93 19.73
C LEU A 125 12.24 9.05 20.00
N PRO A 126 13.55 8.72 20.02
CA PRO A 126 14.62 9.71 20.19
C PRO A 126 14.69 10.74 19.06
N LEU A 127 15.18 11.94 19.35
CA LEU A 127 15.33 13.03 18.35
C LEU A 127 16.14 12.62 17.11
N LYS A 128 17.17 11.78 17.26
CA LYS A 128 17.96 11.26 16.12
C LYS A 128 17.07 10.49 15.13
N THR A 129 16.13 9.71 15.65
CA THR A 129 15.21 8.89 14.86
C THR A 129 14.21 9.80 14.18
N ILE A 130 13.68 10.81 14.88
CA ILE A 130 12.79 11.82 14.29
C ILE A 130 13.44 12.54 13.09
N ALA A 131 14.71 12.93 13.21
CA ALA A 131 15.45 13.53 12.10
C ALA A 131 15.62 12.55 10.91
N LEU A 132 15.81 11.26 11.19
CA LEU A 132 15.84 10.22 10.16
C LEU A 132 14.48 10.04 9.48
N LEU A 133 13.38 10.09 10.24
CA LEU A 133 12.03 10.00 9.66
C LEU A 133 11.74 11.17 8.72
N ASP A 134 12.17 12.39 9.06
CA ASP A 134 12.06 13.55 8.17
C ASP A 134 12.87 13.35 6.89
N HIS A 135 14.08 12.80 7.02
CA HIS A 135 14.88 12.44 5.86
C HIS A 135 14.18 11.40 4.99
N PHE A 136 13.61 10.34 5.57
CA PHE A 136 12.85 9.33 4.83
C PHE A 136 11.61 9.93 4.15
N TYR A 137 10.90 10.83 4.82
CA TYR A 137 9.76 11.54 4.23
C TYR A 137 10.18 12.33 2.98
N ALA A 138 11.23 13.13 3.07
CA ALA A 138 11.78 13.87 1.94
C ALA A 138 12.24 12.93 0.81
N SER A 139 13.02 11.90 1.13
CA SER A 139 13.54 10.95 0.14
C SER A 139 12.43 10.17 -0.57
N ARG A 140 11.34 9.81 0.13
CA ARG A 140 10.16 9.17 -0.49
C ARG A 140 9.47 10.11 -1.49
N TRP A 141 9.31 11.38 -1.15
CA TRP A 141 8.78 12.38 -2.09
C TRP A 141 9.66 12.54 -3.33
N GLU A 142 10.98 12.59 -3.15
CA GLU A 142 11.94 12.69 -4.25
C GLU A 142 11.90 11.44 -5.14
N THR A 143 11.73 10.26 -4.53
CA THR A 143 11.63 8.98 -5.25
C THR A 143 10.34 8.87 -6.08
N LEU A 144 9.24 9.45 -5.59
CA LEU A 144 7.97 9.51 -6.31
C LEU A 144 8.01 10.40 -7.56
N LEU A 145 8.94 11.36 -7.67
CA LEU A 145 8.99 12.24 -8.84
C LEU A 145 9.26 11.48 -10.15
N SER A 146 10.02 10.38 -10.13
CA SER A 146 10.19 9.53 -11.32
C SER A 146 8.93 8.72 -11.64
N VAL A 147 8.04 8.47 -10.66
CA VAL A 147 6.72 7.87 -10.92
C VAL A 147 5.79 8.90 -11.54
N ASP A 148 5.85 10.16 -11.10
CA ASP A 148 5.11 11.27 -11.70
C ASP A 148 5.50 11.48 -13.16
N ASP A 149 6.81 11.45 -13.47
CA ASP A 149 7.32 11.44 -14.86
C ASP A 149 6.72 10.30 -15.68
N LEU A 150 6.76 9.06 -15.16
CA LEU A 150 6.21 7.88 -15.84
C LEU A 150 4.72 8.06 -16.14
N VAL A 151 3.93 8.48 -15.14
CA VAL A 151 2.49 8.72 -15.32
C VAL A 151 2.25 9.78 -16.39
N LYS A 152 3.01 10.87 -16.38
CA LYS A 152 2.95 11.92 -17.39
C LYS A 152 3.24 11.35 -18.78
N GLU A 153 4.34 10.63 -18.94
CA GLU A 153 4.77 10.05 -20.22
C GLU A 153 3.72 9.09 -20.79
N VAL A 154 3.15 8.20 -19.96
CA VAL A 154 2.08 7.28 -20.38
C VAL A 154 0.82 8.03 -20.81
N VAL A 155 0.40 9.05 -20.05
CA VAL A 155 -0.79 9.86 -20.39
C VAL A 155 -0.56 10.66 -21.68
N GLU A 156 0.62 11.22 -21.87
CA GLU A 156 1.01 11.92 -23.10
C GLU A 156 1.08 10.96 -24.28
N LYS A 157 1.59 9.74 -24.08
CA LYS A 157 1.64 8.71 -25.11
C LYS A 157 0.25 8.31 -25.59
N LEU A 158 -0.64 7.96 -24.65
CA LEU A 158 -2.04 7.65 -24.95
C LEU A 158 -2.74 8.81 -25.66
N ARG A 159 -2.45 10.06 -25.28
CA ARG A 159 -3.00 11.25 -25.95
C ARG A 159 -2.52 11.37 -27.39
N SER A 160 -1.22 11.20 -27.60
CA SER A 160 -0.61 11.31 -28.94
C SER A 160 -1.09 10.21 -29.89
N ALA A 161 -1.40 9.03 -29.35
CA ALA A 161 -1.98 7.90 -30.07
C ALA A 161 -3.51 8.00 -30.26
N ALA A 162 -4.16 9.06 -29.78
CA ALA A 162 -5.62 9.21 -29.74
C ALA A 162 -6.38 8.11 -28.97
N LEU A 163 -5.69 7.34 -28.12
CA LEU A 163 -6.27 6.27 -27.29
C LEU A 163 -6.77 6.76 -25.93
N LEU A 164 -6.34 7.96 -25.51
CA LEU A 164 -6.58 8.43 -24.15
C LEU A 164 -8.07 8.50 -23.81
N ASP A 165 -8.95 8.91 -24.72
CA ASP A 165 -10.38 9.06 -24.42
C ASP A 165 -11.14 7.73 -24.36
N GLU A 166 -10.54 6.65 -24.86
CA GLU A 166 -11.08 5.28 -24.81
C GLU A 166 -10.42 4.42 -23.71
N THR A 167 -9.42 4.98 -23.01
CA THR A 167 -8.65 4.26 -21.98
C THR A 167 -9.11 4.65 -20.58
N TYR A 168 -9.41 3.63 -19.76
CA TYR A 168 -9.50 3.80 -18.31
C TYR A 168 -8.10 3.75 -17.68
N ILE A 169 -7.79 4.73 -16.83
CA ILE A 169 -6.55 4.82 -16.06
C ILE A 169 -6.93 4.78 -14.58
N ILE A 170 -6.38 3.82 -13.84
CA ILE A 170 -6.52 3.70 -12.38
C ILE A 170 -5.13 3.92 -11.76
N PHE A 171 -5.04 4.82 -10.79
CA PHE A 171 -3.83 5.05 -10.00
C PHE A 171 -4.14 4.79 -8.53
N THR A 172 -3.34 3.93 -7.89
CA THR A 172 -3.50 3.55 -6.48
C THR A 172 -2.16 3.09 -5.89
N SER A 173 -2.14 2.82 -4.58
CA SER A 173 -1.07 2.09 -3.90
C SER A 173 -1.58 0.73 -3.40
N ASP A 174 -0.66 -0.18 -3.09
CA ASP A 174 -0.89 -1.46 -2.41
C ASP A 174 -1.31 -1.28 -0.93
N ASN A 175 -0.66 -0.37 -0.22
CA ASN A 175 -0.94 -0.02 1.17
C ASN A 175 -0.50 1.42 1.50
N GLY A 176 -0.91 1.89 2.67
CA GLY A 176 -0.39 3.12 3.28
C GLY A 176 1.01 2.94 3.86
N PHE A 177 1.48 3.92 4.63
CA PHE A 177 2.80 3.87 5.24
C PHE A 177 2.90 4.86 6.41
N HIS A 178 3.46 4.43 7.54
CA HIS A 178 3.77 5.32 8.66
C HIS A 178 5.24 5.72 8.74
N LEU A 179 5.45 6.89 9.32
CA LEU A 179 6.74 7.45 9.68
C LEU A 179 6.56 8.14 11.05
N GLY A 180 6.68 7.42 12.15
CA GLY A 180 6.64 8.00 13.50
C GLY A 180 5.27 8.05 14.16
N GLN A 181 4.17 7.79 13.45
CA GLN A 181 2.84 7.65 14.05
C GLN A 181 2.87 6.60 15.17
N PHE A 182 2.27 6.92 16.31
CA PHE A 182 2.29 6.14 17.55
C PHE A 182 3.70 5.70 17.99
N SER A 183 4.72 6.53 17.76
CA SER A 183 6.12 6.19 18.03
C SER A 183 6.58 4.91 17.30
N MET A 184 5.93 4.52 16.20
CA MET A 184 6.41 3.46 15.30
C MET A 184 7.41 4.08 14.32
N PRO A 185 8.65 3.56 14.23
CA PRO A 185 9.69 4.08 13.34
C PRO A 185 9.20 4.29 11.90
N TRP A 186 9.04 3.22 11.12
CA TRP A 186 8.58 3.29 9.73
C TRP A 186 8.24 1.89 9.26
N ASP A 187 7.03 1.70 8.75
CA ASP A 187 6.66 0.54 7.95
C ASP A 187 5.20 0.69 7.46
N LYS A 188 4.57 -0.45 7.21
CA LYS A 188 3.13 -0.70 7.17
C LYS A 188 2.80 -1.80 8.20
N ARG A 189 1.63 -2.46 8.12
CA ARG A 189 1.19 -3.64 8.92
C ARG A 189 0.39 -3.35 10.19
N GLN A 190 0.00 -2.10 10.39
CA GLN A 190 -0.84 -1.73 11.53
C GLN A 190 -2.26 -1.43 11.06
N PRO A 191 -3.30 -1.64 11.89
CA PRO A 191 -4.71 -1.48 11.48
C PRO A 191 -5.14 -0.01 11.37
N TYR A 192 -4.19 0.93 11.36
CA TYR A 192 -4.45 2.35 11.42
C TYR A 192 -4.65 2.96 10.03
N GLU A 193 -5.35 4.09 9.96
CA GLU A 193 -5.70 4.81 8.73
C GLU A 193 -4.46 5.09 7.88
N PHE A 194 -3.33 5.44 8.51
CA PHE A 194 -2.08 5.75 7.81
C PHE A 194 -1.46 4.57 7.07
N ASP A 195 -1.78 3.32 7.45
CA ASP A 195 -1.27 2.09 6.84
C ASP A 195 -2.27 1.44 5.90
N THR A 196 -3.57 1.74 6.08
CA THR A 196 -4.67 1.06 5.38
C THR A 196 -5.30 1.92 4.28
N ARG A 197 -5.29 3.25 4.43
CA ARG A 197 -5.83 4.16 3.42
C ARG A 197 -4.81 4.45 2.33
N VAL A 198 -5.22 4.21 1.09
CA VAL A 198 -4.43 4.45 -0.12
C VAL A 198 -5.06 5.52 -1.01
N PRO A 199 -4.28 6.25 -1.83
CA PRO A 199 -4.84 7.07 -2.89
C PRO A 199 -5.60 6.18 -3.88
N PHE A 200 -6.73 6.66 -4.39
CA PHE A 200 -7.43 6.00 -5.50
C PHE A 200 -7.94 7.07 -6.47
N MET A 201 -7.39 7.09 -7.68
CA MET A 201 -7.78 8.01 -8.74
C MET A 201 -8.14 7.22 -9.99
N MET A 202 -9.22 7.61 -10.66
CA MET A 202 -9.67 6.97 -11.88
C MET A 202 -10.09 8.00 -12.93
N ARG A 203 -9.67 7.77 -14.17
CA ARG A 203 -10.10 8.51 -15.37
C ARG A 203 -10.55 7.51 -16.42
N GLY A 204 -11.56 7.86 -17.22
CA GLY A 204 -11.93 7.09 -18.40
C GLY A 204 -13.28 7.51 -18.98
N PRO A 205 -13.77 6.80 -20.00
CA PRO A 205 -15.11 7.00 -20.54
C PRO A 205 -16.19 7.08 -19.45
N GLY A 206 -17.11 8.04 -19.55
CA GLY A 206 -18.22 8.21 -18.61
C GLY A 206 -17.86 8.75 -17.21
N ILE A 207 -16.58 8.94 -16.88
CA ILE A 207 -16.16 9.49 -15.58
C ILE A 207 -16.05 11.02 -15.67
N GLY A 208 -16.77 11.72 -14.78
CA GLY A 208 -16.74 13.19 -14.69
C GLY A 208 -15.34 13.73 -14.38
N LYS A 209 -14.99 14.86 -15.02
CA LYS A 209 -13.71 15.55 -14.75
C LYS A 209 -13.76 16.22 -13.37
N LYS A 210 -12.64 16.16 -12.63
CA LYS A 210 -12.46 16.85 -11.34
C LYS A 210 -13.58 16.53 -10.32
N SER A 211 -14.12 15.32 -10.37
CA SER A 211 -15.07 14.84 -9.36
C SER A 211 -14.32 14.25 -8.17
N LEU A 212 -14.93 14.37 -6.99
CA LEU A 212 -14.50 13.69 -5.78
C LEU A 212 -15.65 12.81 -5.31
N SER A 213 -15.39 11.51 -5.16
CA SER A 213 -16.32 10.58 -4.56
C SER A 213 -15.90 10.28 -3.12
N LYS A 214 -16.86 10.30 -2.21
CA LYS A 214 -16.69 9.83 -0.83
C LYS A 214 -17.15 8.39 -0.64
N SER A 215 -17.61 7.74 -1.70
CA SER A 215 -18.05 6.36 -1.63
C SER A 215 -16.88 5.45 -1.21
N PRO A 216 -17.06 4.59 -0.21
CA PRO A 216 -16.01 3.70 0.26
C PRO A 216 -15.66 2.65 -0.82
N VAL A 217 -14.40 2.64 -1.23
CA VAL A 217 -13.81 1.74 -2.23
C VAL A 217 -12.67 0.97 -1.57
N ALA A 218 -12.51 -0.30 -1.95
CA ALA A 218 -11.40 -1.15 -1.55
C ALA A 218 -10.66 -1.68 -2.78
N LEU A 219 -9.40 -2.08 -2.62
CA LEU A 219 -8.60 -2.59 -3.75
C LEU A 219 -9.22 -3.83 -4.42
N VAL A 220 -9.97 -4.65 -3.68
CA VAL A 220 -10.71 -5.80 -4.21
C VAL A 220 -11.78 -5.41 -5.23
N ASP A 221 -12.21 -4.14 -5.27
CA ASP A 221 -13.18 -3.63 -6.24
C ASP A 221 -12.58 -3.45 -7.64
N ILE A 222 -11.25 -3.40 -7.77
CA ILE A 222 -10.59 -3.19 -9.07
C ILE A 222 -10.93 -4.33 -10.01
N PHE A 223 -10.90 -5.59 -9.55
CA PHE A 223 -11.17 -6.76 -10.39
C PHE A 223 -12.58 -6.76 -11.02
N PRO A 224 -13.70 -6.68 -10.25
CA PRO A 224 -15.03 -6.61 -10.86
C PRO A 224 -15.24 -5.34 -11.70
N THR A 225 -14.55 -4.23 -11.36
CA THR A 225 -14.56 -3.02 -12.19
C THR A 225 -13.95 -3.28 -13.56
N LEU A 226 -12.80 -3.96 -13.62
CA LEU A 226 -12.14 -4.32 -14.88
C LEU A 226 -13.00 -5.27 -15.74
N LEU A 227 -13.67 -6.25 -15.12
CA LEU A 227 -14.60 -7.13 -15.84
C LEU A 227 -15.73 -6.33 -16.49
N GLN A 228 -16.32 -5.39 -15.75
CA GLN A 228 -17.39 -4.54 -16.28
C GLN A 228 -16.89 -3.60 -17.38
N ILE A 229 -15.70 -3.01 -17.24
CA ILE A 229 -15.06 -2.19 -18.29
C ILE A 229 -14.89 -3.01 -19.58
N ALA A 230 -14.43 -4.25 -19.45
CA ALA A 230 -14.19 -5.16 -20.56
C ALA A 230 -15.47 -5.76 -21.16
N GLY A 231 -16.66 -5.46 -20.61
CA GLY A 231 -17.92 -6.08 -21.03
C GLY A 231 -17.99 -7.58 -20.77
N LEU A 232 -17.20 -8.09 -19.82
CA LEU A 232 -17.16 -9.50 -19.45
C LEU A 232 -18.18 -9.81 -18.36
N GLU A 233 -18.61 -11.07 -18.30
CA GLU A 233 -19.49 -11.56 -17.25
C GLU A 233 -18.84 -11.42 -15.87
N SER A 234 -19.67 -11.05 -14.88
CA SER A 234 -19.24 -11.00 -13.48
C SER A 234 -18.75 -12.37 -13.03
N ARG A 235 -17.67 -12.38 -12.25
CA ARG A 235 -17.15 -13.58 -11.59
C ARG A 235 -17.26 -13.45 -10.07
N PRO A 236 -17.27 -14.56 -9.31
CA PRO A 236 -17.22 -14.51 -7.86
C PRO A 236 -16.00 -13.71 -7.39
N THR A 237 -16.25 -12.72 -6.53
CA THR A 237 -15.24 -11.84 -5.93
C THR A 237 -15.85 -11.15 -4.71
N ASP A 238 -15.01 -10.76 -3.75
CA ASP A 238 -15.42 -10.00 -2.57
C ASP A 238 -15.60 -8.50 -2.86
N GLY A 239 -15.14 -8.05 -4.04
CA GLY A 239 -15.31 -6.69 -4.50
C GLY A 239 -16.67 -6.43 -5.16
N ARG A 240 -16.95 -5.16 -5.41
CA ARG A 240 -18.04 -4.71 -6.28
C ARG A 240 -17.51 -3.69 -7.26
N SER A 241 -18.01 -3.71 -8.49
CA SER A 241 -17.61 -2.70 -9.47
C SER A 241 -17.92 -1.29 -8.97
N ILE A 242 -16.98 -0.36 -9.19
CA ILE A 242 -17.14 1.05 -8.82
C ILE A 242 -17.77 1.90 -9.94
N ILE A 243 -18.07 1.28 -11.10
CA ILE A 243 -18.75 1.92 -12.21
C ILE A 243 -20.16 1.33 -12.41
N PRO A 244 -21.21 2.14 -12.68
CA PRO A 244 -21.21 3.59 -12.58
C PRO A 244 -20.91 4.04 -11.14
N ILE A 245 -20.31 5.22 -10.99
CA ILE A 245 -19.97 5.77 -9.68
C ILE A 245 -21.29 6.01 -8.93
N ALA A 246 -21.62 5.09 -8.03
CA ALA A 246 -22.82 5.19 -7.22
C ALA A 246 -22.66 6.31 -6.18
N PRO A 247 -23.75 7.06 -5.88
CA PRO A 247 -23.75 7.98 -4.75
C PRO A 247 -23.42 7.24 -3.45
N THR A 248 -22.92 8.00 -2.48
CA THR A 248 -22.50 7.54 -1.15
C THR A 248 -23.55 6.60 -0.57
N GLY A 249 -23.12 5.38 -0.23
CA GLY A 249 -23.97 4.36 0.37
C GLY A 249 -23.23 3.64 1.48
N ASN A 250 -24.02 3.06 2.39
CA ASN A 250 -23.48 2.31 3.51
C ASN A 250 -22.67 1.12 2.99
N ARG A 251 -21.43 1.00 3.45
CA ARG A 251 -20.58 -0.14 3.15
C ARG A 251 -19.81 -0.56 4.39
N THR A 252 -19.79 -1.85 4.60
CA THR A 252 -18.88 -2.51 5.53
C THR A 252 -17.77 -3.16 4.72
N LEU A 253 -16.54 -2.86 5.09
CA LEU A 253 -15.32 -3.43 4.53
C LEU A 253 -14.67 -4.32 5.59
N ILE A 254 -14.05 -5.40 5.15
CA ILE A 254 -13.21 -6.25 5.98
C ILE A 254 -11.79 -6.17 5.43
N PHE A 255 -10.82 -6.04 6.32
CA PHE A 255 -9.41 -6.18 5.96
C PHE A 255 -8.67 -6.91 7.07
N GLU A 256 -7.63 -7.63 6.68
CA GLU A 256 -6.93 -8.58 7.53
C GLU A 256 -5.42 -8.41 7.36
N TYR A 257 -4.69 -8.75 8.42
CA TYR A 257 -3.25 -8.81 8.39
C TYR A 257 -2.78 -10.01 9.19
N LYS A 258 -1.76 -10.70 8.67
CA LYS A 258 -1.12 -11.83 9.34
C LYS A 258 0.29 -11.44 9.77
N GLY A 259 0.50 -11.41 11.07
CA GLY A 259 1.77 -11.07 11.69
C GLY A 259 2.89 -12.04 11.30
N GLU A 260 4.08 -11.48 11.09
CA GLU A 260 5.28 -12.21 10.69
C GLU A 260 6.28 -12.28 11.85
N GLY A 261 6.91 -13.45 12.00
CA GLY A 261 8.12 -13.62 12.81
C GLY A 261 9.34 -13.83 11.92
N SER A 262 10.53 -13.61 12.46
CA SER A 262 11.77 -13.72 11.68
C SER A 262 12.90 -14.36 12.45
N PHE A 263 13.67 -15.23 11.77
CA PHE A 263 14.96 -15.72 12.23
C PHE A 263 16.09 -14.69 12.06
N GLN A 264 15.81 -13.54 11.42
CA GLN A 264 16.78 -12.52 11.04
C GLN A 264 16.54 -11.21 11.79
N VAL A 265 16.29 -11.29 13.10
CA VAL A 265 16.33 -10.09 13.96
C VAL A 265 17.77 -9.56 13.98
N ASP A 266 17.96 -8.25 13.83
CA ASP A 266 19.27 -7.61 13.94
C ASP A 266 19.93 -7.99 15.28
N HIS A 267 21.05 -8.71 15.24
CA HIS A 267 21.74 -9.22 16.42
C HIS A 267 22.24 -8.13 17.39
N SER A 268 22.26 -6.86 16.96
CA SER A 268 22.55 -5.73 17.84
C SER A 268 21.36 -5.32 18.71
N CYS A 269 20.16 -5.84 18.42
CA CYS A 269 18.97 -5.63 19.22
C CYS A 269 18.88 -6.63 20.38
N PRO A 270 18.30 -6.22 21.53
CA PRO A 270 18.29 -7.02 22.75
C PRO A 270 17.24 -8.14 22.74
N TRP A 271 16.61 -8.42 21.59
CA TRP A 271 15.50 -9.36 21.49
C TRP A 271 15.99 -10.75 21.09
N ASP A 272 15.56 -11.75 21.84
CA ASP A 272 15.74 -13.18 21.55
C ASP A 272 14.37 -13.85 21.45
N ASP A 273 13.55 -13.38 20.49
CA ASP A 273 12.21 -13.89 20.23
C ASP A 273 11.97 -14.00 18.73
N LEU A 274 11.83 -15.25 18.25
CA LEU A 274 11.59 -15.58 16.84
C LEU A 274 10.21 -15.14 16.34
N ASN A 275 9.31 -14.77 17.26
CA ASN A 275 8.03 -14.20 16.88
C ASN A 275 8.16 -12.77 16.38
N LEU A 276 9.22 -12.05 16.76
CA LEU A 276 9.43 -10.66 16.34
C LEU A 276 10.01 -10.61 14.92
N SER A 277 9.64 -9.56 14.18
CA SER A 277 10.19 -9.29 12.86
C SER A 277 10.45 -7.79 12.67
N HIS A 278 11.30 -7.48 11.68
CA HIS A 278 11.63 -6.11 11.31
C HIS A 278 12.17 -5.25 12.47
N CYS A 279 12.95 -5.85 13.36
CA CYS A 279 13.68 -5.10 14.38
C CYS A 279 15.09 -4.77 13.87
N SER A 280 15.44 -3.48 13.85
CA SER A 280 16.77 -3.02 13.46
C SER A 280 17.30 -1.96 14.42
N ALA A 281 18.62 -1.86 14.57
CA ALA A 281 19.22 -0.80 15.37
C ALA A 281 18.88 0.60 14.86
N GLU A 282 18.72 0.76 13.54
CA GLU A 282 18.28 2.00 12.91
C GLU A 282 16.88 2.40 13.41
N ALA A 283 15.98 1.42 13.55
CA ALA A 283 14.64 1.57 14.10
C ALA A 283 14.63 1.59 15.65
N CYS A 284 15.78 1.87 16.29
CA CYS A 284 15.95 1.84 17.75
C CYS A 284 15.58 0.49 18.38
N CYS A 285 15.73 -0.59 17.62
CA CYS A 285 15.28 -1.93 17.97
C CYS A 285 13.79 -2.03 18.29
N LYS A 286 12.97 -1.05 17.91
CA LYS A 286 11.53 -1.21 17.97
C LYS A 286 11.07 -2.04 16.78
N CYS A 287 10.60 -3.26 17.04
CA CYS A 287 10.16 -4.18 15.99
C CYS A 287 8.91 -3.63 15.28
N GLN A 288 8.82 -3.83 13.97
CA GLN A 288 7.68 -3.35 13.17
C GLN A 288 6.61 -4.42 12.98
N ASP A 289 6.90 -5.67 13.35
CA ASP A 289 5.93 -6.75 13.30
C ASP A 289 6.22 -7.86 14.32
N VAL A 290 5.22 -8.70 14.55
CA VAL A 290 5.29 -9.90 15.37
C VAL A 290 4.19 -10.89 14.96
N THR A 291 4.38 -12.19 15.15
CA THR A 291 3.39 -13.23 14.76
C THR A 291 1.98 -12.99 15.30
N ASN A 292 1.84 -12.46 16.53
CA ASN A 292 0.54 -12.14 17.13
C ASN A 292 0.04 -10.72 16.82
N ASN A 293 0.73 -9.94 15.97
CA ASN A 293 0.15 -8.79 15.29
C ASN A 293 -0.72 -9.26 14.12
N THR A 294 -1.46 -10.35 14.32
CA THR A 294 -2.43 -10.89 13.37
C THR A 294 -3.79 -10.33 13.77
N TYR A 295 -4.49 -9.70 12.84
CA TYR A 295 -5.77 -9.07 13.14
C TYR A 295 -6.73 -9.09 11.96
N SER A 296 -8.01 -9.03 12.27
CA SER A 296 -9.09 -8.81 11.32
C SER A 296 -9.89 -7.59 11.76
N CYS A 297 -10.23 -6.74 10.81
CA CYS A 297 -10.86 -5.45 11.04
C CYS A 297 -12.11 -5.27 10.18
N ILE A 298 -13.11 -4.61 10.75
CA ILE A 298 -14.31 -4.13 10.10
C ILE A 298 -14.27 -2.61 10.04
N ARG A 299 -14.40 -2.06 8.84
CA ARG A 299 -14.59 -0.63 8.60
C ARG A 299 -15.99 -0.39 8.05
N SER A 300 -16.85 0.23 8.85
CA SER A 300 -18.23 0.57 8.47
C SER A 300 -18.31 2.06 8.15
N ILE A 301 -18.59 2.36 6.88
CA ILE A 301 -18.71 3.72 6.36
C ILE A 301 -20.14 3.94 5.87
N ALA A 302 -20.85 4.86 6.50
CA ALA A 302 -22.14 5.40 6.09
C ALA A 302 -22.03 6.94 6.07
N ASP A 303 -21.37 7.47 5.03
CA ASP A 303 -21.16 8.93 4.86
C ASP A 303 -22.52 9.66 4.82
N PRO A 304 -22.67 10.80 5.54
CA PRO A 304 -21.68 11.50 6.36
C PRO A 304 -21.66 11.13 7.86
N TRP A 305 -22.43 10.13 8.28
CA TRP A 305 -22.79 9.96 9.69
C TRP A 305 -21.92 8.97 10.45
N VAL A 306 -21.43 7.93 9.78
CA VAL A 306 -20.67 6.86 10.44
C VAL A 306 -19.39 6.59 9.65
N ASP A 307 -18.27 6.69 10.34
CA ASP A 307 -17.01 6.11 9.91
C ASP A 307 -16.40 5.39 11.12
N PHE A 308 -16.57 4.07 11.17
CA PHE A 308 -16.30 3.27 12.36
C PHE A 308 -15.35 2.13 12.04
N LEU A 309 -14.30 1.99 12.84
CA LEU A 309 -13.31 0.94 12.72
C LEU A 309 -13.37 0.05 13.96
N TYR A 310 -13.48 -1.27 13.75
CA TYR A 310 -13.40 -2.30 14.78
C TYR A 310 -12.34 -3.31 14.39
N CYS A 311 -11.40 -3.62 15.26
CA CYS A 311 -10.33 -4.58 15.01
C CYS A 311 -10.19 -5.57 16.16
N ARG A 312 -9.90 -6.82 15.82
CA ARG A 312 -9.61 -7.90 16.76
C ARG A 312 -8.27 -8.51 16.42
N PHE A 313 -7.45 -8.67 17.46
CA PHE A 313 -6.15 -9.30 17.34
C PHE A 313 -6.24 -10.76 17.79
N GLU A 314 -5.59 -11.63 17.02
CA GLU A 314 -5.34 -13.02 17.36
C GLU A 314 -4.13 -13.10 18.30
N ASP A 315 -4.35 -12.70 19.55
CA ASP A 315 -3.35 -12.73 20.61
C ASP A 315 -3.88 -13.43 21.88
N ASN A 316 -3.02 -13.55 22.88
CA ASN A 316 -3.36 -14.17 24.16
C ASN A 316 -4.12 -13.20 25.11
N GLU A 317 -4.26 -11.93 24.75
CA GLU A 317 -4.94 -10.91 25.55
C GLU A 317 -6.37 -10.69 25.06
N SER A 318 -6.77 -11.33 23.96
CA SER A 318 -8.01 -11.01 23.25
C SER A 318 -8.08 -9.50 23.01
N TRP A 319 -7.01 -8.90 22.49
CA TRP A 319 -6.92 -7.46 22.32
C TRP A 319 -7.86 -6.97 21.22
N GLY A 320 -8.52 -5.84 21.47
CA GLY A 320 -9.46 -5.23 20.53
C GLY A 320 -9.26 -3.72 20.47
N GLU A 321 -9.44 -3.16 19.28
CA GLU A 321 -9.34 -1.73 19.05
C GLU A 321 -10.54 -1.19 18.29
N VAL A 322 -11.08 -0.06 18.74
CA VAL A 322 -12.27 0.56 18.16
C VAL A 322 -12.12 2.07 18.10
N TYR A 323 -12.44 2.63 16.95
CA TYR A 323 -12.31 4.06 16.69
C TYR A 323 -13.52 4.60 15.94
N ASN A 324 -14.04 5.74 16.40
CA ASN A 324 -14.95 6.58 15.63
C ASN A 324 -14.09 7.55 14.80
N MET A 325 -13.95 7.28 13.52
CA MET A 325 -13.03 8.00 12.63
C MET A 325 -13.54 9.39 12.23
N THR A 326 -14.85 9.63 12.40
CA THR A 326 -15.44 10.97 12.24
C THR A 326 -15.01 11.90 13.38
N GLU A 327 -14.94 11.40 14.61
CA GLU A 327 -14.60 12.18 15.80
C GLU A 327 -13.10 12.11 16.16
N ASP A 328 -12.46 10.98 15.87
CA ASP A 328 -11.07 10.67 16.15
C ASP A 328 -10.35 10.14 14.90
N PRO A 329 -10.11 11.00 13.88
CA PRO A 329 -9.46 10.62 12.63
C PRO A 329 -7.99 10.20 12.82
N TYR A 330 -7.41 10.48 13.98
CA TYR A 330 -6.04 10.11 14.34
C TYR A 330 -5.95 8.87 15.22
N GLN A 331 -7.09 8.27 15.58
CA GLN A 331 -7.21 7.02 16.33
C GLN A 331 -6.49 7.07 17.69
N LEU A 332 -6.64 8.18 18.40
CA LEU A 332 -5.98 8.46 19.68
C LEU A 332 -6.62 7.74 20.87
N ASN A 333 -7.91 7.38 20.78
CA ASN A 333 -8.68 6.82 21.88
C ASN A 333 -9.39 5.54 21.46
N ASN A 334 -8.94 4.40 21.97
CA ASN A 334 -9.58 3.11 21.78
C ASN A 334 -10.87 3.01 22.61
N LEU A 335 -11.99 2.87 21.93
CA LEU A 335 -13.32 2.74 22.54
C LEU A 335 -13.67 1.29 22.91
N TYR A 336 -12.86 0.30 22.50
CA TYR A 336 -13.14 -1.12 22.73
C TYR A 336 -13.37 -1.46 24.22
N PRO A 337 -12.62 -0.92 25.19
CA PRO A 337 -12.87 -1.17 26.61
C PRO A 337 -14.25 -0.68 27.08
N LEU A 338 -14.83 0.33 26.40
CA LEU A 338 -16.12 0.94 26.76
C LEU A 338 -17.32 0.21 26.15
N MET A 339 -17.11 -0.63 25.14
CA MET A 339 -18.18 -1.40 24.51
C MET A 339 -18.73 -2.50 25.42
N ASP A 340 -20.04 -2.70 25.34
CA ASP A 340 -20.71 -3.78 26.06
C ASP A 340 -20.45 -5.16 25.43
N SER A 341 -20.75 -6.24 26.16
CA SER A 341 -20.48 -7.61 25.68
C SER A 341 -21.29 -7.98 24.45
N ARG A 342 -22.47 -7.41 24.24
CA ARG A 342 -23.33 -7.72 23.08
C ARG A 342 -22.80 -7.02 21.83
N GLU A 343 -22.32 -5.79 21.96
CA GLU A 343 -21.67 -5.07 20.86
C GLU A 343 -20.41 -5.80 20.40
N LYS A 344 -19.56 -6.23 21.35
CA LYS A 344 -18.36 -7.04 21.05
C LYS A 344 -18.73 -8.33 20.33
N GLN A 345 -19.68 -9.10 20.86
CA GLN A 345 -20.16 -10.34 20.23
C GLN A 345 -20.73 -10.12 18.82
N TYR A 346 -21.45 -9.02 18.61
CA TYR A 346 -21.98 -8.68 17.29
C TYR A 346 -20.84 -8.47 16.29
N TYR A 347 -19.86 -7.61 16.58
CA TYR A 347 -18.76 -7.36 15.65
C TYR A 347 -17.83 -8.56 15.49
N ASP A 348 -17.56 -9.31 16.56
CA ASP A 348 -16.80 -10.57 16.48
C ASP A 348 -17.48 -11.57 15.54
N SER A 349 -18.81 -11.63 15.51
CA SER A 349 -19.56 -12.54 14.61
C SER A 349 -19.51 -12.15 13.12
N LEU A 350 -19.07 -10.92 12.81
CA LEU A 350 -18.92 -10.42 11.44
C LEU A 350 -17.51 -10.63 10.89
N LEU A 351 -16.54 -10.93 11.75
CA LEU A 351 -15.16 -11.22 11.33
C LEU A 351 -15.06 -12.62 10.73
N PRO A 352 -14.13 -12.84 9.79
CA PRO A 352 -13.79 -14.18 9.32
C PRO A 352 -13.39 -15.09 10.50
N GLN A 353 -13.82 -16.35 10.46
CA GLN A 353 -13.48 -17.35 11.48
C GLN A 353 -12.21 -18.13 11.14
#